data_AF-A0A9X7XUW5-F1
#
_entry.id   AF-A0A9X7XUW5-F1
#
_cell.length_a   1.000
_cell.length_b   1.000
_cell.length_c   1.000
_cell.angle_alpha   90.00
_cell.angle_beta   90.00
_cell.angle_gamma   90.00
#
_symmetry.space_group_name_H-M   'P 1'
#
loop_
_entity.id
_entity.type
_entity.pdbx_description
1 polymer ?
#
loop_
_entity_poly.entity_id
_entity_poly.type
_entity_poly.pdbx_seq_one_letter_code
_entity_poly.pdbx_strand_id
1 'polypeptide(L)'
;MEIVTFATTKGGVGKTTLTFNFASYLAHQGKKVLLMDLDQQNSLSRTYDQTDQIGTVEQIFNVYETDRQPVVPVNVRKNIDLIVGATNLDKIQSRLVPEANKNVILLFWLKQHVKDIVEKYDYLIIDCHNDLGIATANAIAVSDVVFCPVTPAKYSVESMADFETRFEVCKNETINYDTGKTIVKAKLYYIANRISHINNSIDKNFIKAVDNDTEHKWIAKIPERILLRRTNEDGVSISDMQDIAQLSLDKLTSDQKSNLKWMENRKYYKSQNPEKYNEFNILFDKIAKFA
;
A
#
# COMPACT_ATOMS: atom_id res chain seq x y z
N MET A 1 -5.49 -15.61 3.30
CA MET A 1 -5.19 -14.26 2.82
C MET A 1 -4.65 -13.46 3.98
N GLU A 2 -3.45 -12.90 3.84
CA GLU A 2 -2.87 -11.93 4.78
C GLU A 2 -3.25 -10.51 4.32
N ILE A 3 -3.60 -9.64 5.27
CA ILE A 3 -4.10 -8.29 4.98
C ILE A 3 -3.09 -7.25 5.49
N VAL A 4 -2.48 -6.54 4.55
CA VAL A 4 -1.44 -5.54 4.81
C VAL A 4 -1.95 -4.16 4.40
N THR A 5 -1.94 -3.21 5.32
CA THR A 5 -2.32 -1.83 5.03
C THR A 5 -1.12 -0.90 5.08
N PHE A 6 -0.98 -0.03 4.09
CA PHE A 6 -0.07 1.10 4.12
C PHE A 6 -0.85 2.36 4.51
N ALA A 7 -0.54 2.94 5.69
CA ALA A 7 -1.25 4.10 6.23
C ALA A 7 -0.28 5.10 6.89
N THR A 8 -0.64 6.38 6.86
CA THR A 8 0.13 7.48 7.47
C THR A 8 -0.77 8.72 7.60
N THR A 9 -0.48 9.61 8.54
CA THR A 9 -1.12 10.94 8.63
C THR A 9 -0.35 12.02 7.86
N LYS A 10 0.82 11.67 7.30
CA LYS A 10 1.69 12.62 6.59
C LYS A 10 1.72 12.30 5.10
N GLY A 11 1.33 13.28 4.29
CA GLY A 11 1.43 13.18 2.83
C GLY A 11 2.88 13.12 2.32
N GLY A 12 3.06 12.46 1.18
CA GLY A 12 4.33 12.46 0.46
C GLY A 12 5.44 11.59 1.04
N VAL A 13 5.15 10.72 2.01
CA VAL A 13 6.15 9.80 2.63
C VAL A 13 6.47 8.55 1.79
N GLY A 14 5.86 8.40 0.61
CA GLY A 14 6.09 7.29 -0.31
C GLY A 14 5.21 6.06 -0.08
N LYS A 15 4.09 6.20 0.64
CA LYS A 15 3.07 5.16 0.89
C LYS A 15 2.67 4.39 -0.39
N THR A 16 2.03 5.05 -1.35
CA THR A 16 1.61 4.45 -2.62
C THR A 16 2.77 3.82 -3.40
N THR A 17 3.95 4.46 -3.38
CA THR A 17 5.15 3.92 -4.03
C THR A 17 5.59 2.59 -3.41
N LEU A 18 5.55 2.48 -2.08
CA LEU A 18 5.87 1.24 -1.38
C LEU A 18 4.79 0.19 -1.60
N THR A 19 3.51 0.56 -1.54
CA THR A 19 2.38 -0.35 -1.85
C THR A 19 2.54 -0.96 -3.24
N PHE A 20 2.79 -0.13 -4.26
CA PHE A 20 2.98 -0.55 -5.64
C PHE A 20 4.15 -1.53 -5.80
N ASN A 21 5.31 -1.20 -5.24
CA ASN A 21 6.51 -2.02 -5.40
C ASN A 21 6.47 -3.30 -4.55
N PHE A 22 5.89 -3.25 -3.34
CA PHE A 22 5.75 -4.41 -2.48
C PHE A 22 4.79 -5.44 -3.08
N ALA A 23 3.66 -5.00 -3.64
CA ALA A 23 2.73 -5.84 -4.37
C ALA A 23 3.40 -6.55 -5.54
N SER A 24 4.17 -5.81 -6.34
CA SER A 24 4.91 -6.39 -7.45
C SER A 24 5.98 -7.38 -7.00
N TYR A 25 6.73 -7.07 -5.94
CA TYR A 25 7.71 -7.98 -5.36
C TYR A 25 7.05 -9.31 -4.95
N LEU A 26 5.93 -9.27 -4.22
CA LEU A 26 5.19 -10.48 -3.81
C LEU A 26 4.68 -11.29 -5.01
N ALA A 27 4.18 -10.62 -6.05
CA ALA A 27 3.75 -11.27 -7.28
C ALA A 27 4.91 -11.99 -8.00
N HIS A 28 6.11 -11.41 -7.98
CA HIS A 28 7.34 -12.05 -8.49
C HIS A 28 7.78 -13.25 -7.63
N GLN A 29 7.46 -13.25 -6.33
CA GLN A 29 7.60 -14.44 -5.47
C GLN A 29 6.49 -15.48 -5.69
N GLY A 30 5.63 -15.30 -6.71
CA GLY A 30 4.57 -16.23 -7.09
C GLY A 30 3.28 -16.09 -6.29
N LYS A 31 3.14 -15.06 -5.47
CA LYS A 31 1.93 -14.82 -4.67
C LYS A 31 0.84 -14.15 -5.49
N LYS A 32 -0.43 -14.52 -5.25
CA LYS A 32 -1.60 -13.83 -5.79
C LYS A 32 -1.95 -12.64 -4.90
N VAL A 33 -1.87 -11.44 -5.45
CA VAL A 33 -2.04 -10.18 -4.71
C VAL A 33 -3.29 -9.46 -5.20
N LEU A 34 -4.15 -9.07 -4.26
CA LEU A 34 -5.21 -8.10 -4.48
C LEU A 34 -4.78 -6.75 -3.92
N LEU A 35 -4.75 -5.73 -4.75
CA LEU A 35 -4.58 -4.35 -4.34
C LEU A 35 -5.94 -3.69 -4.10
N MET A 36 -6.01 -2.75 -3.16
CA MET A 36 -7.16 -1.90 -2.93
C MET A 36 -6.71 -0.46 -2.72
N ASP A 37 -7.24 0.47 -3.51
CA ASP A 37 -6.93 1.90 -3.43
C ASP A 37 -8.03 2.64 -2.65
N LEU A 38 -7.74 2.98 -1.39
CA LEU A 38 -8.64 3.72 -0.50
C LEU A 38 -8.25 5.20 -0.37
N ASP A 39 -7.47 5.73 -1.31
CA ASP A 39 -7.13 7.14 -1.39
C ASP A 39 -7.99 7.81 -2.47
N GLN A 40 -8.80 8.83 -2.13
CA GLN A 40 -9.63 9.53 -3.12
C GLN A 40 -8.81 10.21 -4.24
N GLN A 41 -7.49 10.36 -4.09
CA GLN A 41 -6.59 10.84 -5.14
C GLN A 41 -6.29 9.77 -6.20
N ASN A 42 -6.67 8.52 -5.96
CA ASN A 42 -6.50 7.37 -6.84
C ASN A 42 -5.07 7.20 -7.37
N SER A 43 -4.05 7.52 -6.56
CA SER A 43 -2.65 7.51 -7.01
C SER A 43 -2.17 6.09 -7.35
N LEU A 44 -2.61 5.08 -6.60
CA LEU A 44 -2.28 3.68 -6.90
C LEU A 44 -2.96 3.26 -8.21
N SER A 45 -4.25 3.54 -8.34
CA SER A 45 -5.03 3.20 -9.53
C SER A 45 -4.48 3.85 -10.80
N ARG A 46 -4.12 5.14 -10.73
CA ARG A 46 -3.47 5.88 -11.82
C ARG A 46 -2.10 5.30 -12.21
N THR A 47 -1.36 4.75 -11.26
CA THR A 47 -0.06 4.09 -11.56
C THR A 47 -0.23 2.87 -12.47
N TYR A 48 -1.39 2.21 -12.41
CA TYR A 48 -1.78 1.10 -13.30
C TYR A 48 -2.60 1.55 -14.52
N ASP A 49 -2.64 2.86 -14.80
CA ASP A 49 -3.46 3.46 -15.87
C ASP A 49 -4.96 3.07 -15.74
N GLN A 50 -5.47 2.92 -14.51
CA GLN A 50 -6.89 2.64 -14.20
C GLN A 50 -7.59 3.90 -13.68
N THR A 51 -8.34 4.59 -14.53
CA THR A 51 -9.00 5.87 -14.17
C THR A 51 -10.52 5.85 -14.27
N ASP A 52 -11.11 4.97 -15.09
CA ASP A 52 -12.54 5.00 -15.45
C ASP A 52 -13.16 3.60 -15.32
N GLN A 53 -13.09 3.02 -14.12
CA GLN A 53 -13.60 1.68 -13.85
C GLN A 53 -14.96 1.72 -13.15
N ILE A 54 -15.77 0.69 -13.41
CA ILE A 54 -16.98 0.39 -12.65
C ILE A 54 -16.66 -0.62 -11.54
N GLY A 55 -17.53 -0.75 -10.53
CA GLY A 55 -17.30 -1.72 -9.45
C GLY A 55 -16.09 -1.39 -8.57
N THR A 56 -15.81 -0.10 -8.39
CA THR A 56 -14.70 0.44 -7.57
C THR A 56 -14.95 0.24 -6.07
N VAL A 57 -14.01 0.70 -5.23
CA VAL A 57 -14.17 0.73 -3.77
C VAL A 57 -15.43 1.48 -3.31
N GLU A 58 -15.99 2.38 -4.14
CA GLU A 58 -17.28 3.03 -3.86
C GLU A 58 -18.38 2.01 -3.54
N GLN A 59 -18.44 0.89 -4.26
CA GLN A 59 -19.49 -0.12 -4.06
C GLN A 59 -19.40 -0.82 -2.70
N ILE A 60 -18.22 -0.80 -2.07
CA ILE A 60 -18.00 -1.32 -0.72
C ILE A 60 -18.60 -0.34 0.31
N PHE A 61 -18.31 0.95 0.16
CA PHE A 61 -18.60 1.97 1.18
C PHE A 61 -19.94 2.68 1.02
N ASN A 62 -20.54 2.69 -0.18
CA ASN A 62 -21.82 3.34 -0.43
C ASN A 62 -22.99 2.47 0.05
N VAL A 63 -23.09 2.27 1.37
CA VAL A 63 -24.05 1.35 2.01
C VAL A 63 -25.52 1.76 1.86
N TYR A 64 -25.78 3.03 1.53
CA TYR A 64 -27.13 3.56 1.31
C TYR A 64 -27.66 3.28 -0.10
N GLU A 65 -26.78 2.92 -1.04
CA GLU A 65 -27.17 2.59 -2.40
C GLU A 65 -27.82 1.19 -2.41
N THR A 66 -29.06 1.12 -2.89
CA THR A 66 -29.84 -0.12 -2.93
C THR A 66 -29.54 -0.96 -4.17
N ASP A 67 -29.09 -0.33 -5.27
CA ASP A 67 -28.71 -0.98 -6.52
C ASP A 67 -27.18 -0.93 -6.74
N ARG A 68 -26.44 -1.48 -5.77
CA ARG A 68 -24.98 -1.53 -5.85
C ARG A 68 -24.53 -2.48 -6.95
N GLN A 69 -23.60 -2.00 -7.77
CA GLN A 69 -22.89 -2.85 -8.70
C GLN A 69 -21.93 -3.77 -7.94
N PRO A 70 -21.64 -4.98 -8.44
CA PRO A 70 -20.62 -5.81 -7.84
C PRO A 70 -19.27 -5.09 -7.87
N VAL A 71 -18.45 -5.31 -6.84
CA VAL A 71 -17.05 -4.90 -6.87
C VAL A 71 -16.31 -5.80 -7.86
N VAL A 72 -15.57 -5.21 -8.79
CA VAL A 72 -14.90 -5.94 -9.86
C VAL A 72 -13.38 -5.69 -9.79
N PRO A 73 -12.60 -6.63 -9.23
CA PRO A 73 -11.16 -6.59 -9.34
C PRO A 73 -10.71 -6.63 -10.80
N VAL A 74 -9.81 -5.72 -11.18
CA VAL A 74 -9.24 -5.65 -12.53
C VAL A 74 -7.86 -6.27 -12.51
N ASN A 75 -7.58 -7.21 -13.43
CA ASN A 75 -6.22 -7.73 -13.59
C ASN A 75 -5.32 -6.67 -14.20
N VAL A 76 -4.33 -6.20 -13.43
CA VAL A 76 -3.42 -5.11 -13.85
C VAL A 76 -2.03 -5.63 -14.21
N ARG A 77 -1.60 -6.75 -13.62
CA ARG A 77 -0.37 -7.48 -13.94
C ARG A 77 -0.54 -8.96 -13.64
N LYS A 78 0.40 -9.79 -14.07
CA LYS A 78 0.44 -11.21 -13.69
C LYS A 78 0.44 -11.34 -12.16
N ASN A 79 -0.49 -12.12 -11.63
CA ASN A 79 -0.72 -12.32 -10.20
C ASN A 79 -1.13 -11.07 -9.40
N ILE A 80 -1.49 -9.95 -10.05
CA ILE A 80 -1.95 -8.73 -9.37
C ILE A 80 -3.28 -8.30 -9.95
N ASP A 81 -4.30 -8.33 -9.10
CA ASP A 81 -5.59 -7.71 -9.36
C ASP A 81 -5.74 -6.45 -8.50
N LEU A 82 -6.56 -5.50 -8.94
CA LEU A 82 -6.76 -4.21 -8.28
C LEU A 82 -8.26 -3.93 -8.14
N ILE A 83 -8.71 -3.65 -6.92
CA ILE A 83 -9.97 -2.94 -6.68
C ILE A 83 -9.66 -1.45 -6.76
N VAL A 84 -10.17 -0.84 -7.84
CA VAL A 84 -9.85 0.53 -8.25
C VAL A 84 -10.46 1.54 -7.25
N GLY A 85 -9.72 2.61 -6.99
CA GLY A 85 -10.14 3.68 -6.08
C GLY A 85 -11.30 4.51 -6.62
N ALA A 86 -11.96 5.26 -5.74
CA ALA A 86 -13.11 6.10 -6.08
C ALA A 86 -12.83 7.57 -5.74
N THR A 87 -12.96 8.45 -6.73
CA THR A 87 -12.66 9.89 -6.57
C THR A 87 -13.65 10.62 -5.66
N ASN A 88 -14.83 10.04 -5.42
CA ASN A 88 -15.88 10.55 -4.52
C ASN A 88 -15.85 9.89 -3.13
N LEU A 89 -14.81 9.12 -2.80
CA LEU A 89 -14.73 8.39 -1.52
C LEU A 89 -14.78 9.33 -0.30
N ASP A 90 -14.28 10.56 -0.42
CA ASP A 90 -14.40 11.62 0.59
C ASP A 90 -15.87 11.99 0.90
N LYS A 91 -16.70 12.11 -0.14
CA LYS A 91 -18.14 12.38 -0.02
C LYS A 91 -18.89 11.21 0.59
N ILE A 92 -18.52 9.98 0.21
CA ILE A 92 -19.11 8.76 0.78
C ILE A 92 -18.79 8.68 2.27
N GLN A 93 -17.51 8.88 2.65
CA GLN A 93 -17.09 8.90 4.05
C GLN A 93 -17.85 9.96 4.86
N SER A 94 -18.06 11.16 4.31
CA SER A 94 -18.81 12.22 5.00
C SER A 94 -20.24 11.80 5.35
N ARG A 95 -20.89 10.99 4.50
CA ARG A 95 -22.23 10.44 4.75
C ARG A 95 -22.24 9.33 5.78
N LEU A 96 -21.12 8.62 5.95
CA LEU A 96 -20.97 7.52 6.91
C LEU A 96 -20.71 7.98 8.35
N VAL A 97 -20.37 9.24 8.60
CA VAL A 97 -20.09 9.79 9.94
C VAL A 97 -21.17 9.44 11.00
N PRO A 98 -22.48 9.61 10.74
CA PRO A 98 -23.51 9.25 11.72
C PRO A 98 -23.69 7.75 11.94
N GLU A 99 -23.13 6.88 11.09
CA GLU A 99 -23.35 5.44 11.17
C GLU A 99 -22.59 4.81 12.35
N ALA A 100 -23.26 3.92 13.07
CA ALA A 100 -22.72 3.24 14.25
C ALA A 100 -21.57 2.29 13.87
N ASN A 101 -21.71 1.56 12.75
CA ASN A 101 -20.76 0.54 12.30
C ASN A 101 -19.86 1.03 11.15
N LYS A 102 -19.66 2.35 11.03
CA LYS A 102 -18.90 2.96 9.94
C LYS A 102 -17.50 2.41 9.78
N ASN A 103 -16.84 1.96 10.85
CA ASN A 103 -15.44 1.50 10.85
C ASN A 103 -15.27 -0.02 10.53
N VAL A 104 -16.36 -0.75 10.28
CA VAL A 104 -16.32 -2.22 10.04
C VAL A 104 -17.05 -2.64 8.75
N ILE A 105 -17.38 -1.69 7.88
CA ILE A 105 -17.99 -1.92 6.56
C ILE A 105 -17.15 -2.88 5.72
N LEU A 106 -15.84 -2.66 5.63
CA LEU A 106 -14.94 -3.51 4.84
C LEU A 106 -14.86 -4.93 5.41
N LEU A 107 -14.89 -5.08 6.75
CA LEU A 107 -14.93 -6.38 7.41
C LEU A 107 -16.18 -7.17 7.01
N PHE A 108 -17.35 -6.53 7.04
CA PHE A 108 -18.60 -7.16 6.62
C PHE A 108 -18.57 -7.52 5.13
N TRP A 109 -18.06 -6.64 4.28
CA TRP A 109 -17.93 -6.90 2.86
C TRP A 109 -17.04 -8.12 2.59
N LEU A 110 -15.85 -8.22 3.21
CA LEU A 110 -14.97 -9.39 3.07
C LEU A 110 -15.63 -10.68 3.54
N LYS A 111 -16.40 -10.65 4.63
CA LYS A 111 -17.15 -11.82 5.13
C LYS A 111 -18.25 -12.29 4.18
N GLN A 112 -18.81 -11.39 3.37
CA GLN A 112 -19.80 -11.75 2.34
C GLN A 112 -19.15 -12.28 1.06
N HIS A 113 -17.87 -11.97 0.83
CA HIS A 113 -17.15 -12.30 -0.40
C HIS A 113 -15.99 -13.30 -0.16
N VAL A 114 -16.21 -14.28 0.71
CA VAL A 114 -15.16 -15.25 1.09
C VAL A 114 -14.67 -16.04 -0.14
N LYS A 115 -15.59 -16.66 -0.89
CA LYS A 115 -15.25 -17.48 -2.06
C LYS A 115 -14.71 -16.65 -3.22
N ASP A 116 -15.25 -15.45 -3.40
CA ASP A 116 -14.97 -14.65 -4.59
C ASP A 116 -13.74 -13.74 -4.44
N ILE A 117 -13.36 -13.42 -3.21
CA ILE A 117 -12.22 -12.56 -2.89
C ILE A 117 -11.26 -13.29 -1.96
N VAL A 118 -11.66 -13.57 -0.72
CA VAL A 118 -10.73 -14.02 0.34
C VAL A 118 -9.98 -15.31 -0.01
N GLU A 119 -10.64 -16.28 -0.63
CA GLU A 119 -10.04 -17.58 -1.00
C GLU A 119 -9.20 -17.52 -2.30
N LYS A 120 -9.28 -16.44 -3.08
CA LYS A 120 -8.58 -16.32 -4.38
C LYS A 120 -7.18 -15.72 -4.27
N TYR A 121 -6.87 -15.00 -3.18
CA TYR A 121 -5.63 -14.26 -3.02
C TYR A 121 -4.84 -14.69 -1.78
N ASP A 122 -3.53 -14.66 -1.92
CA ASP A 122 -2.61 -14.84 -0.80
C ASP A 122 -2.54 -13.56 0.04
N TYR A 123 -2.56 -12.40 -0.62
CA TYR A 123 -2.46 -11.08 0.03
C TYR A 123 -3.57 -10.13 -0.42
N LEU A 124 -4.10 -9.34 0.51
CA LEU A 124 -4.79 -8.08 0.25
C LEU A 124 -3.89 -6.93 0.74
N ILE A 125 -3.51 -6.03 -0.16
CA ILE A 125 -2.68 -4.87 0.16
C ILE A 125 -3.48 -3.59 -0.07
N ILE A 126 -3.63 -2.79 0.98
CA ILE A 126 -4.49 -1.62 0.98
C ILE A 126 -3.64 -0.34 1.03
N ASP A 127 -3.84 0.57 0.07
CA ASP A 127 -3.24 1.90 0.03
C ASP A 127 -4.26 2.94 0.54
N CYS A 128 -4.04 3.50 1.72
CA CYS A 128 -5.00 4.42 2.35
C CYS A 128 -4.75 5.89 2.00
N HIS A 129 -5.69 6.80 2.29
CA HIS A 129 -5.41 8.24 2.25
C HIS A 129 -4.41 8.66 3.35
N ASN A 130 -3.90 9.90 3.30
CA ASN A 130 -2.97 10.45 4.30
C ASN A 130 -3.70 10.93 5.58
N ASP A 131 -4.62 10.12 6.09
CA ASP A 131 -5.41 10.40 7.29
C ASP A 131 -5.74 9.08 8.02
N LEU A 132 -6.54 9.19 9.09
CA LEU A 132 -7.17 8.05 9.76
C LEU A 132 -8.70 8.19 9.70
N GLY A 133 -9.21 8.57 8.53
CA GLY A 133 -10.64 8.67 8.24
C GLY A 133 -11.33 7.30 8.22
N ILE A 134 -12.61 7.29 7.88
CA ILE A 134 -13.45 6.07 7.94
C ILE A 134 -12.90 4.96 7.04
N ALA A 135 -12.45 5.27 5.83
CA ALA A 135 -11.88 4.27 4.92
C ALA A 135 -10.59 3.66 5.50
N THR A 136 -9.71 4.48 6.06
CA THR A 136 -8.47 4.02 6.70
C THR A 136 -8.77 3.21 7.98
N ALA A 137 -9.76 3.62 8.78
CA ALA A 137 -10.20 2.88 9.96
C ALA A 137 -10.72 1.48 9.60
N ASN A 138 -11.48 1.38 8.50
CA ASN A 138 -11.92 0.10 7.95
C ASN A 138 -10.75 -0.78 7.51
N ALA A 139 -9.74 -0.20 6.84
CA ALA A 139 -8.53 -0.92 6.45
C ALA A 139 -7.80 -1.47 7.68
N ILE A 140 -7.60 -0.63 8.71
CA ILE A 140 -7.00 -1.04 9.98
C ILE A 140 -7.80 -2.16 10.65
N ALA A 141 -9.13 -2.06 10.66
CA ALA A 141 -10.01 -3.04 11.31
C ALA A 141 -9.90 -4.45 10.71
N VAL A 142 -9.55 -4.58 9.43
CA VAL A 142 -9.38 -5.87 8.75
C VAL A 142 -7.93 -6.33 8.65
N SER A 143 -6.95 -5.47 8.96
CA SER A 143 -5.54 -5.77 8.73
C SER A 143 -4.95 -6.72 9.76
N ASP A 144 -4.08 -7.60 9.29
CA ASP A 144 -3.12 -8.31 10.13
C ASP A 144 -1.97 -7.36 10.52
N VAL A 145 -1.55 -6.53 9.56
CA VAL A 145 -0.39 -5.65 9.70
C VAL A 145 -0.65 -4.29 9.05
N VAL A 146 -0.21 -3.23 9.73
CA VAL A 146 -0.16 -1.86 9.21
C VAL A 146 1.30 -1.43 9.10
N PHE A 147 1.73 -1.12 7.89
CA PHE A 147 3.01 -0.49 7.60
C PHE A 147 2.85 1.02 7.52
N CYS A 148 3.53 1.73 8.42
CA CYS A 148 3.57 3.19 8.45
C CYS A 148 4.92 3.68 7.91
N PRO A 149 4.99 4.20 6.68
CA PRO A 149 6.21 4.81 6.16
C PRO A 149 6.46 6.18 6.78
N VAL A 150 7.69 6.39 7.25
CA VAL A 150 8.12 7.63 7.92
C VAL A 150 9.39 8.15 7.27
N THR A 151 9.40 9.43 6.91
CA THR A 151 10.60 10.09 6.34
C THR A 151 11.34 10.90 7.40
N PRO A 152 12.66 11.11 7.25
CA PRO A 152 13.38 12.08 8.06
C PRO A 152 12.74 13.48 7.94
N ALA A 153 12.45 14.09 9.08
CA ALA A 153 11.99 15.46 9.21
C ALA A 153 12.19 15.92 10.65
N LYS A 154 12.14 17.23 10.88
CA LYS A 154 12.35 17.83 12.21
C LYS A 154 11.44 17.24 13.30
N TYR A 155 10.22 16.86 12.95
CA TYR A 155 9.18 16.39 13.87
C TYR A 155 8.70 14.97 13.58
N SER A 156 9.56 14.12 13.02
CA SER A 156 9.15 12.77 12.60
C SER A 156 8.78 11.86 13.77
N VAL A 157 9.45 12.00 14.92
CA VAL A 157 9.17 11.18 16.11
C VAL A 157 7.83 11.58 16.73
N GLU A 158 7.54 12.88 16.79
CA GLU A 158 6.27 13.41 17.29
C GLU A 158 5.12 13.02 16.36
N SER A 159 5.33 13.09 15.04
CA SER A 159 4.33 12.63 14.05
C SER A 159 4.04 11.14 14.19
N MET A 160 5.06 10.33 14.52
CA MET A 160 4.91 8.90 14.78
C MET A 160 4.08 8.65 16.03
N ALA A 161 4.37 9.34 17.14
CA ALA A 161 3.60 9.20 18.38
C ALA A 161 2.13 9.63 18.23
N ASP A 162 1.85 10.69 17.43
CA ASP A 162 0.47 11.07 17.08
C ASP A 162 -0.22 9.95 16.27
N PHE A 163 0.48 9.35 15.30
CA PHE A 163 -0.05 8.21 14.55
C PHE A 163 -0.37 7.01 15.46
N GLU A 164 0.53 6.64 16.38
CA GLU A 164 0.30 5.54 17.33
C GLU A 164 -0.93 5.78 18.20
N THR A 165 -1.05 6.99 18.75
CA THR A 165 -2.17 7.36 19.61
C THR A 165 -3.49 7.17 18.86
N ARG A 166 -3.56 7.67 17.62
CA ARG A 166 -4.78 7.56 16.80
C ARG A 166 -5.04 6.14 16.30
N PHE A 167 -3.99 5.38 16.01
CA PHE A 167 -4.09 3.96 15.67
C PHE A 167 -4.72 3.16 16.82
N GLU A 168 -4.26 3.40 18.06
CA GLU A 168 -4.84 2.74 19.24
C GLU A 168 -6.27 3.20 19.53
N VAL A 169 -6.62 4.46 19.27
CA VAL A 169 -8.03 4.92 19.32
C VAL A 169 -8.88 4.14 18.31
N CYS A 170 -8.44 4.05 17.05
CA CYS A 170 -9.15 3.33 16.00
C CYS A 170 -9.39 1.84 16.38
N LYS A 171 -8.40 1.20 17.00
CA LYS A 171 -8.52 -0.17 17.52
C LYS A 171 -9.55 -0.26 18.63
N ASN A 172 -9.47 0.63 19.62
CA ASN A 172 -10.30 0.58 20.81
C ASN A 172 -11.75 1.04 20.59
N GLU A 173 -12.03 1.78 19.52
CA GLU A 173 -13.41 2.08 19.10
C GLU A 173 -14.08 0.90 18.39
N THR A 174 -13.30 -0.03 17.84
CA THR A 174 -13.78 -1.17 17.06
C THR A 174 -13.81 -2.43 17.93
N ILE A 175 -14.88 -2.58 18.70
CA ILE A 175 -15.02 -3.62 19.73
C ILE A 175 -16.03 -4.71 19.39
N ASN A 176 -15.86 -5.86 20.03
CA ASN A 176 -16.92 -6.84 20.17
C ASN A 176 -17.82 -6.43 21.33
N TYR A 177 -19.11 -6.22 21.06
CA TYR A 177 -20.06 -5.70 22.05
C TYR A 177 -20.27 -6.61 23.27
N ASP A 178 -20.11 -7.93 23.11
CA ASP A 178 -20.29 -8.89 24.22
C ASP A 178 -19.12 -8.85 25.21
N THR A 179 -17.90 -8.66 24.70
CA THR A 179 -16.67 -8.74 25.49
C THR A 179 -16.09 -7.38 25.85
N GLY A 180 -16.50 -6.31 25.18
CA GLY A 180 -15.92 -4.98 25.28
C GLY A 180 -14.48 -4.87 24.77
N LYS A 181 -13.92 -5.94 24.19
CA LYS A 181 -12.54 -5.99 23.70
C LYS A 181 -12.49 -5.62 22.23
N THR A 182 -11.39 -4.97 21.82
CA THR A 182 -11.13 -4.69 20.40
C THR A 182 -11.12 -5.99 19.59
N ILE A 183 -11.74 -5.95 18.40
CA ILE A 183 -11.64 -7.03 17.42
C ILE A 183 -10.44 -6.85 16.48
N VAL A 184 -9.80 -5.68 16.53
CA VAL A 184 -8.70 -5.32 15.64
C VAL A 184 -7.40 -5.95 16.13
N LYS A 185 -6.87 -6.87 15.33
CA LYS A 185 -5.63 -7.62 15.63
C LYS A 185 -4.38 -6.99 15.02
N ALA A 186 -4.55 -5.93 14.22
CA ALA A 186 -3.48 -5.29 13.47
C ALA A 186 -2.27 -4.94 14.35
N LYS A 187 -1.10 -5.36 13.88
CA LYS A 187 0.21 -4.92 14.40
C LYS A 187 0.71 -3.73 13.59
N LEU A 188 1.34 -2.77 14.26
CA LEU A 188 1.90 -1.59 13.61
C LEU A 188 3.43 -1.71 13.51
N TYR A 189 3.94 -1.55 12.30
CA TYR A 189 5.38 -1.50 12.01
C TYR A 189 5.73 -0.27 11.18
N TYR A 190 6.97 0.21 11.33
CA TYR A 190 7.48 1.39 10.65
C TYR A 190 8.51 1.05 9.59
N ILE A 191 8.42 1.79 8.49
CA ILE A 191 9.41 1.76 7.41
C ILE A 191 10.04 3.15 7.33
N ALA A 192 11.31 3.25 7.70
CA ALA A 192 12.08 4.47 7.52
C ALA A 192 12.34 4.66 6.03
N ASN A 193 11.70 5.65 5.40
CA ASN A 193 11.71 5.84 3.96
C ASN A 193 12.37 7.16 3.56
N ARG A 194 12.87 7.22 2.31
CA ARG A 194 13.52 8.40 1.72
C ARG A 194 14.62 8.98 2.61
N ILE A 195 15.44 8.10 3.18
CA ILE A 195 16.62 8.52 3.95
C ILE A 195 17.61 9.13 2.96
N SER A 196 17.96 10.41 3.13
CA SER A 196 18.84 11.08 2.18
C SER A 196 20.26 10.56 2.33
N HIS A 197 21.03 10.66 1.23
CA HIS A 197 22.47 10.39 1.27
C HIS A 197 23.28 11.55 1.84
N ILE A 198 22.62 12.69 2.12
CA ILE A 198 23.26 13.89 2.62
C ILE A 198 23.41 13.72 4.12
N ASN A 199 24.65 13.85 4.62
CA ASN A 199 25.01 13.61 6.01
C ASN A 199 24.55 14.75 6.97
N ASN A 200 23.29 15.15 6.86
CA ASN A 200 22.68 16.25 7.60
C ASN A 200 22.32 15.81 9.04
N SER A 201 22.09 16.78 9.94
CA SER A 201 21.77 16.49 11.35
C SER A 201 20.39 15.86 11.56
N ILE A 202 19.43 16.17 10.69
CA ILE A 202 18.05 15.65 10.77
C ILE A 202 18.05 14.15 10.51
N ASP A 203 18.65 13.70 9.41
CA ASP A 203 18.76 12.30 9.01
C ASP A 203 19.56 11.51 10.05
N LYS A 204 20.65 12.06 10.58
CA LYS A 204 21.42 11.42 11.66
C LYS A 204 20.58 11.21 12.92
N ASN A 205 19.83 12.23 13.33
CA ASN A 205 19.01 12.14 14.54
C ASN A 205 17.84 11.19 14.34
N PHE A 206 17.22 11.20 13.16
CA PHE A 206 16.17 10.26 12.78
C PHE A 206 16.69 8.82 12.77
N ILE A 207 17.82 8.55 12.10
CA ILE A 207 18.43 7.21 12.07
C ILE A 207 18.78 6.74 13.48
N LYS A 208 19.33 7.60 14.34
CA LYS A 208 19.58 7.26 15.75
C LYS A 208 18.30 6.90 16.50
N ALA A 209 17.20 7.62 16.28
CA ALA A 209 15.92 7.30 16.90
C ALA A 209 15.39 5.94 16.41
N VAL A 210 15.55 5.64 15.11
CA VAL A 210 15.21 4.34 14.52
C VAL A 210 16.08 3.22 15.09
N ASP A 211 17.40 3.44 15.22
CA ASP A 211 18.35 2.44 15.73
C ASP A 211 18.20 2.16 17.23
N ASN A 212 17.71 3.13 17.99
CA ASN A 212 17.47 2.99 19.42
C ASN A 212 16.07 2.43 19.75
N ASP A 213 15.30 2.01 18.74
CA ASP A 213 13.98 1.42 18.96
C ASP A 213 14.08 0.07 19.67
N THR A 214 13.71 0.06 20.94
CA THR A 214 13.68 -1.13 21.79
C THR A 214 12.43 -1.98 21.58
N GLU A 215 11.39 -1.44 20.94
CA GLU A 215 10.13 -2.16 20.70
C GLU A 215 10.16 -2.96 19.39
N HIS A 216 11.23 -2.83 18.59
CA HIS A 216 11.43 -3.50 17.31
C HIS A 216 10.28 -3.28 16.32
N LYS A 217 9.69 -2.09 16.33
CA LYS A 217 8.66 -1.66 15.38
C LYS A 217 9.26 -1.21 14.05
N TRP A 218 10.52 -0.76 14.00
CA TRP A 218 11.17 -0.41 12.73
C TRP A 218 11.71 -1.64 12.01
N ILE A 219 11.16 -1.94 10.82
CA ILE A 219 11.45 -3.18 10.10
C ILE A 219 12.38 -2.98 8.90
N ALA A 220 12.49 -1.76 8.40
CA ALA A 220 13.23 -1.46 7.19
C ALA A 220 13.69 0.01 7.13
N LYS A 221 14.84 0.22 6.47
CA LYS A 221 15.41 1.53 6.13
C LYS A 221 15.62 1.60 4.62
N ILE A 222 14.96 2.55 3.97
CA ILE A 222 14.94 2.72 2.53
C ILE A 222 15.60 4.06 2.20
N PRO A 223 16.76 4.07 1.53
CA PRO A 223 17.37 5.30 1.09
C PRO A 223 16.54 5.96 -0.01
N GLU A 224 16.66 7.28 -0.14
CA GLU A 224 16.10 8.00 -1.27
C GLU A 224 16.81 7.58 -2.57
N ARG A 225 16.06 6.96 -3.48
CA ARG A 225 16.58 6.50 -4.77
C ARG A 225 15.71 7.04 -5.91
N ILE A 226 16.36 7.59 -6.92
CA ILE A 226 15.71 8.01 -8.18
C ILE A 226 14.93 6.84 -8.79
N LEU A 227 15.50 5.63 -8.74
CA LEU A 227 14.88 4.43 -9.28
C LEU A 227 13.49 4.17 -8.70
N LEU A 228 13.34 4.25 -7.37
CA LEU A 228 12.06 4.04 -6.69
C LEU A 228 11.06 5.16 -7.02
N ARG A 229 11.51 6.41 -7.11
CA ARG A 229 10.66 7.54 -7.50
C ARG A 229 10.06 7.36 -8.90
N ARG A 230 10.87 6.89 -9.85
CA ARG A 230 10.44 6.67 -11.24
C ARG A 230 9.37 5.59 -11.38
N THR A 231 9.22 4.69 -10.42
CA THR A 231 8.26 3.58 -10.54
C THR A 231 6.82 4.06 -10.76
N ASN A 232 6.40 5.09 -10.02
CA ASN A 232 5.08 5.69 -10.16
C ASN A 232 4.95 6.50 -11.47
N GLU A 233 6.01 7.21 -11.86
CA GLU A 233 6.04 8.04 -13.07
C GLU A 233 5.98 7.16 -14.34
N ASP A 234 6.72 6.05 -14.33
CA ASP A 234 6.82 5.12 -15.45
C ASP A 234 5.66 4.09 -15.47
N GLY A 235 4.99 3.85 -14.33
CA GLY A 235 4.01 2.76 -14.18
C GLY A 235 4.64 1.36 -14.21
N VAL A 236 5.92 1.29 -13.80
CA VAL A 236 6.77 0.09 -13.85
C VAL A 236 7.39 -0.11 -12.47
N SER A 237 7.19 -1.27 -11.85
CA SER A 237 7.78 -1.56 -10.54
C SER A 237 9.28 -1.82 -10.65
N ILE A 238 10.02 -1.81 -9.54
CA ILE A 238 11.45 -2.15 -9.53
C ILE A 238 11.68 -3.60 -10.01
N SER A 239 10.80 -4.53 -9.62
CA SER A 239 10.88 -5.93 -10.07
C SER A 239 10.68 -6.04 -11.59
N ASP A 240 9.68 -5.34 -12.15
CA ASP A 240 9.48 -5.30 -13.60
C ASP A 240 10.66 -4.61 -14.31
N MET A 241 11.19 -3.51 -13.76
CA MET A 241 12.37 -2.84 -14.31
C MET A 241 13.59 -3.77 -14.36
N GLN A 242 13.78 -4.61 -13.34
CA GLN A 242 14.86 -5.60 -13.29
C GLN A 242 14.69 -6.62 -14.42
N ASP A 243 13.49 -7.17 -14.59
CA ASP A 243 13.17 -8.10 -15.67
C ASP A 243 13.41 -7.44 -17.04
N ILE A 244 12.90 -6.22 -17.27
CA ILE A 244 13.08 -5.46 -18.52
C ILE A 244 14.57 -5.19 -18.83
N ALA A 245 15.36 -4.89 -17.80
CA ALA A 245 16.79 -4.67 -17.93
C ALA A 245 17.54 -5.95 -18.35
N GLN A 246 17.06 -7.13 -17.93
CA GLN A 246 17.67 -8.42 -18.24
C GLN A 246 17.16 -9.07 -19.53
N LEU A 247 15.96 -8.71 -20.00
CA LEU A 247 15.34 -9.30 -21.19
C LEU A 247 16.15 -9.02 -22.47
N SER A 248 16.39 -10.05 -23.29
CA SER A 248 16.72 -9.86 -24.71
C SER A 248 15.49 -9.35 -25.45
N LEU A 249 15.66 -8.47 -26.44
CA LEU A 249 14.55 -7.92 -27.24
C LEU A 249 13.68 -9.02 -27.88
N ASP A 250 14.32 -10.14 -28.20
CA ASP A 250 13.70 -11.29 -28.87
C ASP A 250 12.81 -12.11 -27.92
N LYS A 251 12.96 -11.93 -26.60
CA LYS A 251 12.20 -12.64 -25.55
C LYS A 251 11.01 -11.85 -24.99
N LEU A 252 10.80 -10.61 -25.43
CA LEU A 252 9.66 -9.81 -25.00
C LEU A 252 8.35 -10.36 -25.61
N THR A 253 7.31 -10.48 -24.79
CA THR A 253 5.96 -10.82 -25.28
C THR A 253 5.39 -9.71 -26.16
N SER A 254 4.36 -10.01 -26.95
CA SER A 254 3.64 -9.01 -27.75
C SER A 254 3.11 -7.86 -26.90
N ASP A 255 2.59 -8.15 -25.70
CA ASP A 255 2.07 -7.13 -24.78
C ASP A 255 3.18 -6.27 -24.17
N GLN A 256 4.35 -6.86 -23.90
CA GLN A 256 5.51 -6.09 -23.43
C GLN A 256 6.10 -5.20 -24.54
N LYS A 257 6.00 -5.62 -25.80
CA LYS A 257 6.44 -4.84 -26.97
C LYS A 257 5.46 -3.71 -27.31
N SER A 258 4.17 -3.87 -27.04
CA SER A 258 3.17 -2.83 -27.31
C SER A 258 3.11 -1.76 -26.21
N ASN A 259 3.70 -2.00 -25.04
CA ASN A 259 3.82 -1.00 -23.98
C ASN A 259 4.95 0.01 -24.28
N LEU A 260 4.60 1.09 -24.97
CA LEU A 260 5.53 2.16 -25.39
C LEU A 260 6.34 2.75 -24.22
N LYS A 261 5.72 2.94 -23.03
CA LYS A 261 6.41 3.46 -21.83
C LYS A 261 7.59 2.56 -21.42
N TRP A 262 7.43 1.24 -21.52
CA TRP A 262 8.48 0.28 -21.17
C TRP A 262 9.67 0.39 -22.13
N MET A 263 9.40 0.55 -23.42
CA MET A 263 10.44 0.61 -24.45
C MET A 263 11.25 1.90 -24.40
N GLU A 264 10.62 3.05 -24.15
CA GLU A 264 11.30 4.34 -24.06
C GLU A 264 12.28 4.37 -22.89
N ASN A 265 11.87 3.84 -21.73
CA ASN A 265 12.68 3.87 -20.50
C ASN A 265 13.64 2.68 -20.36
N ARG A 266 13.54 1.64 -21.20
CA ARG A 266 14.40 0.45 -21.11
C ARG A 266 15.89 0.75 -21.15
N LYS A 267 16.34 1.73 -21.94
CA LYS A 267 17.75 2.14 -21.97
C LYS A 267 18.21 2.64 -20.61
N TYR A 268 17.36 3.36 -19.89
CA TYR A 268 17.62 3.83 -18.54
C TYR A 268 17.64 2.68 -17.52
N TYR A 269 16.72 1.71 -17.62
CA TYR A 269 16.72 0.54 -16.73
C TYR A 269 18.00 -0.28 -16.90
N LYS A 270 18.41 -0.52 -18.15
CA LYS A 270 19.67 -1.21 -18.45
C LYS A 270 20.94 -0.50 -17.99
N SER A 271 20.92 0.83 -17.89
CA SER A 271 22.08 1.60 -17.44
C SER A 271 22.24 1.63 -15.92
N GLN A 272 21.24 1.14 -15.17
CA GLN A 272 21.38 1.02 -13.72
C GLN A 272 22.30 -0.13 -13.32
N ASN A 273 23.06 0.05 -12.24
CA ASN A 273 23.83 -1.05 -11.63
C ASN A 273 22.87 -2.17 -11.18
N PRO A 274 23.03 -3.42 -11.66
CA PRO A 274 22.21 -4.57 -11.26
C PRO A 274 22.09 -4.77 -9.75
N GLU A 275 23.13 -4.45 -8.98
CA GLU A 275 23.12 -4.56 -7.52
C GLU A 275 22.01 -3.72 -6.88
N LYS A 276 21.65 -2.58 -7.48
CA LYS A 276 20.57 -1.72 -6.97
C LYS A 276 19.22 -2.43 -6.97
N TYR A 277 18.93 -3.24 -7.98
CA TYR A 277 17.69 -4.04 -8.01
C TYR A 277 17.70 -5.10 -6.90
N ASN A 278 18.85 -5.75 -6.70
CA ASN A 278 19.00 -6.76 -5.66
C ASN A 278 18.86 -6.19 -4.24
N GLU A 279 19.38 -4.97 -3.99
CA GLU A 279 19.16 -4.25 -2.72
C GLU A 279 17.66 -4.13 -2.38
N PHE A 280 16.82 -3.81 -3.36
CA PHE A 280 15.38 -3.70 -3.16
C PHE A 280 14.71 -5.05 -2.92
N ASN A 281 15.14 -6.12 -3.60
CA ASN A 281 14.60 -7.47 -3.33
C ASN A 281 14.92 -7.93 -1.91
N ILE A 282 16.14 -7.68 -1.42
CA ILE A 282 16.53 -7.98 -0.03
C ILE A 282 15.71 -7.16 0.97
N LEU A 283 15.45 -5.89 0.63
CA LEU A 283 14.65 -5.00 1.47
C LEU A 283 13.19 -5.45 1.55
N PHE A 284 12.56 -5.77 0.43
CA PHE A 284 11.18 -6.27 0.41
C PHE A 284 11.06 -7.68 1.00
N ASP A 285 12.08 -8.52 0.88
CA ASP A 285 12.16 -9.81 1.60
C ASP A 285 12.13 -9.60 3.12
N LYS A 286 12.84 -8.58 3.63
CA LYS A 286 12.77 -8.22 5.05
C LYS A 286 11.39 -7.73 5.45
N ILE A 287 10.76 -6.87 4.64
CA ILE A 287 9.41 -6.34 4.91
C ILE A 287 8.38 -7.47 4.89
N ALA A 288 8.47 -8.40 3.94
CA ALA A 288 7.56 -9.52 3.78
C ALA A 288 7.55 -10.49 4.98
N LYS A 289 8.60 -10.54 5.79
CA LYS A 289 8.64 -11.35 7.03
C LYS A 289 7.74 -10.82 8.14
N PHE A 290 7.29 -9.59 8.01
CA PHE A 290 6.38 -8.93 8.96
C PHE A 290 4.96 -8.80 8.41
N ALA A 291 4.72 -9.13 7.14
CA ALA A 291 3.41 -9.23 6.52
C ALA A 291 2.83 -10.62 6.83
#